data_AF-A0A9K3DXH5-F1
#
_entry.id   AF-A0A9K3DXH5-F1
#
_cell.length_a   1.000
_cell.length_b   1.000
_cell.length_c   1.000
_cell.angle_alpha   90.00
_cell.angle_beta   90.00
_cell.angle_gamma   90.00
#
_symmetry.space_group_name_H-M   'P 1'
#
loop_
_entity.id
_entity.type
_entity.pdbx_description
1 polymer ?
#
loop_
_entity_poly.entity_id
_entity_poly.type
_entity_poly.pdbx_seq_one_letter_code
_entity_poly.pdbx_strand_id
1 'polypeptide(L)'
;MKVLCHSFVQNLGGRDFDEVLFKHFAAHFNEKYKIDVYSNASAFVRLRISCEKVKKVLSANAEAPLSIECLIGDTDVRGIITRDEFENLSSKLLERVTVPCSMALKDSGLTVDELYTIELVGSGSHIPALTRKLTSFLKKEPTRTLTAITMSYMKPERENMLAEQDIKGQRNALVFFVHDTRFKLCGTYKSFVTDTEKEEITNNLQITENWLNEDSDNESEQDYTGTLKDLKRVSGICYF
;
A
#
# COMPACT_ATOMS: atom_id res chain seq x y z
N MET A 1 25.08 2.56 -25.92
CA MET A 1 23.94 3.50 -26.06
C MET A 1 24.47 4.91 -25.90
N LYS A 2 24.06 5.85 -26.76
CA LYS A 2 24.44 7.27 -26.66
C LYS A 2 23.18 8.09 -26.37
N VAL A 3 23.23 8.95 -25.37
CA VAL A 3 22.15 9.89 -25.06
C VAL A 3 22.27 11.10 -26.00
N LEU A 4 21.20 11.42 -26.74
CA LEU A 4 21.18 12.57 -27.65
C LEU A 4 20.82 13.87 -26.92
N CYS A 5 19.81 13.81 -26.05
CA CYS A 5 19.34 14.95 -25.26
C CYS A 5 18.67 14.46 -23.97
N HIS A 6 18.46 15.38 -23.02
CA HIS A 6 17.70 15.16 -21.81
C HIS A 6 16.96 16.44 -21.44
N SER A 7 15.70 16.33 -21.06
CA SER A 7 14.91 17.44 -20.55
C SER A 7 14.00 16.97 -19.41
N PHE A 8 13.74 17.85 -18.46
CA PHE A 8 12.93 17.57 -17.29
C PHE A 8 12.18 18.83 -16.83
N VAL A 9 11.13 18.62 -16.05
CA VAL A 9 10.37 19.69 -15.39
C VAL A 9 10.33 19.41 -13.90
N GLN A 10 10.69 20.40 -13.09
CA GLN A 10 10.56 20.32 -11.64
C GLN A 10 9.08 20.32 -11.23
N ASN A 11 8.77 19.61 -10.14
CA ASN A 11 7.42 19.54 -9.57
C ASN A 11 6.37 19.08 -10.62
N LEU A 12 6.70 17.97 -11.30
CA LEU A 12 5.83 17.28 -12.25
C LEU A 12 6.02 15.77 -12.13
N GLY A 13 5.53 15.20 -11.03
CA GLY A 13 5.60 13.77 -10.75
C GLY A 13 4.38 13.25 -10.03
N GLY A 14 4.43 11.97 -9.66
CA GLY A 14 3.31 11.29 -8.98
C GLY A 14 2.86 11.99 -7.70
N ARG A 15 3.79 12.62 -6.97
CA ARG A 15 3.52 13.40 -5.75
C ARG A 15 2.68 14.65 -6.01
N ASP A 16 2.88 15.32 -7.15
CA ASP A 16 2.10 16.51 -7.50
C ASP A 16 0.65 16.13 -7.82
N PHE A 17 0.43 14.98 -8.44
CA PHE A 17 -0.90 14.41 -8.62
C PHE A 17 -1.54 13.98 -7.29
N ASP A 18 -0.76 13.40 -6.38
CA ASP A 18 -1.25 13.06 -5.03
C ASP A 18 -1.65 14.32 -4.26
N GLU A 19 -0.94 15.44 -4.46
CA GLU A 19 -1.25 16.73 -3.83
C GLU A 19 -2.58 17.32 -4.34
N VAL A 20 -2.91 17.12 -5.63
CA VAL A 20 -4.21 17.53 -6.19
C VAL A 20 -5.35 16.78 -5.50
N LEU A 21 -5.22 15.45 -5.35
CA LEU A 21 -6.20 14.64 -4.63
C LEU A 21 -6.27 15.03 -3.15
N PHE A 22 -5.12 15.24 -2.51
CA PHE A 22 -5.04 15.64 -1.11
C PHE A 22 -5.79 16.94 -0.86
N LYS A 23 -5.56 17.98 -1.67
CA LYS A 23 -6.25 19.27 -1.55
C LYS A 23 -7.76 19.14 -1.74
N HIS A 24 -8.19 18.34 -2.71
CA HIS A 24 -9.61 18.07 -2.96
C HIS A 24 -10.28 17.41 -1.76
N PHE A 25 -9.71 16.31 -1.24
CA PHE A 25 -10.28 15.62 -0.08
C PHE A 25 -10.16 16.42 1.21
N ALA A 26 -9.08 17.18 1.41
CA ALA A 26 -8.93 18.06 2.56
C ALA A 26 -10.01 19.14 2.59
N ALA A 27 -10.33 19.76 1.45
CA ALA A 27 -11.43 20.71 1.33
C ALA A 27 -12.78 20.04 1.62
N HIS A 28 -13.03 18.90 0.99
CA HIS A 28 -14.28 18.14 1.18
C HIS A 28 -14.48 17.68 2.64
N PHE A 29 -13.41 17.28 3.34
CA PHE A 29 -13.51 16.87 4.75
C PHE A 29 -13.64 18.05 5.71
N ASN A 30 -13.03 19.19 5.39
CA ASN A 30 -13.25 20.41 6.13
C ASN A 30 -14.71 20.89 6.03
N GLU A 31 -15.32 20.78 4.85
CA GLU A 31 -16.73 21.15 4.64
C GLU A 31 -17.69 20.16 5.32
N LYS A 32 -17.50 18.85 5.10
CA LYS A 32 -18.44 17.83 5.55
C LYS A 32 -18.30 17.44 7.02
N TYR A 33 -17.06 17.31 7.50
CA TYR A 33 -16.76 16.81 8.84
C TYR A 33 -16.23 17.91 9.76
N LYS A 34 -15.97 19.12 9.26
CA LYS A 34 -15.33 20.23 10.01
C LYS A 34 -13.97 19.84 10.58
N ILE A 35 -13.26 18.97 9.85
CA ILE A 35 -11.93 18.46 10.22
C ILE A 35 -10.87 19.20 9.42
N ASP A 36 -9.97 19.89 10.11
CA ASP A 36 -8.77 20.46 9.51
C ASP A 36 -7.61 19.45 9.53
N VAL A 37 -7.36 18.82 8.38
CA VAL A 37 -6.31 17.82 8.21
C VAL A 37 -4.90 18.43 8.30
N TYR A 38 -4.74 19.74 8.11
CA TYR A 38 -3.44 20.42 8.19
C TYR A 38 -2.96 20.59 9.62
N SER A 39 -3.89 20.67 10.59
CA SER A 39 -3.56 20.84 12.00
C SER A 39 -2.90 19.61 12.64
N ASN A 40 -3.13 18.41 12.08
CA ASN A 40 -2.68 17.14 12.66
C ASN A 40 -1.74 16.40 11.69
N ALA A 41 -0.47 16.26 12.09
CA ALA A 41 0.55 15.61 11.27
C ALA A 41 0.23 14.12 10.97
N SER A 42 -0.40 13.40 11.90
CA SER A 42 -0.80 12.01 11.68
C SER A 42 -1.91 11.92 10.64
N ALA A 43 -2.95 12.74 10.77
CA ALA A 43 -4.05 12.80 9.80
C ALA A 43 -3.56 13.21 8.41
N PHE A 44 -2.66 14.19 8.35
CA PHE A 44 -2.01 14.64 7.12
C PHE A 44 -1.32 13.48 6.38
N VAL A 45 -0.48 12.72 7.07
CA VAL A 45 0.25 11.57 6.49
C VAL A 45 -0.73 10.48 6.06
N ARG A 46 -1.71 10.15 6.90
CA ARG A 46 -2.70 9.10 6.60
C ARG A 46 -3.56 9.44 5.39
N LEU A 47 -3.99 10.69 5.25
CA LEU A 47 -4.71 11.15 4.08
C LEU A 47 -3.84 11.06 2.83
N ARG A 48 -2.58 11.50 2.88
CA ARG A 48 -1.67 11.39 1.74
C ARG A 48 -1.45 9.95 1.27
N ILE A 49 -1.22 9.02 2.19
CA ILE A 49 -1.07 7.58 1.86
C ILE A 49 -2.35 7.06 1.19
N SER A 50 -3.51 7.45 1.68
CA SER A 50 -4.79 7.06 1.08
C SER A 50 -5.00 7.69 -0.30
N CYS A 51 -4.61 8.94 -0.51
CA CYS A 51 -4.65 9.57 -1.84
C CYS A 51 -3.75 8.84 -2.86
N GLU A 52 -2.56 8.40 -2.45
CA GLU A 52 -1.69 7.60 -3.33
C GLU A 52 -2.36 6.28 -3.75
N LYS A 53 -3.03 5.60 -2.80
CA LYS A 53 -3.79 4.38 -3.08
C LYS A 53 -4.95 4.66 -4.05
N VAL A 54 -5.72 5.72 -3.80
CA VAL A 54 -6.83 6.15 -4.65
C VAL A 54 -6.36 6.44 -6.08
N LYS A 55 -5.23 7.14 -6.26
CA LYS A 55 -4.63 7.39 -7.59
C LYS A 55 -4.31 6.08 -8.32
N LYS A 56 -3.75 5.08 -7.63
CA LYS A 56 -3.46 3.76 -8.22
C LYS A 56 -4.76 3.07 -8.65
N VAL A 57 -5.81 3.13 -7.83
CA VAL A 57 -7.13 2.57 -8.16
C VAL A 57 -7.75 3.28 -9.37
N LEU A 58 -7.70 4.61 -9.44
CA LEU A 58 -8.21 5.42 -10.58
C LEU A 58 -7.50 5.13 -11.90
N SER A 59 -6.24 4.68 -11.82
CA SER A 59 -5.48 4.31 -13.01
C SER A 59 -6.03 3.03 -13.66
N ALA A 60 -6.68 2.16 -12.87
CA ALA A 60 -7.34 0.94 -13.35
C ALA A 60 -8.87 1.11 -13.51
N ASN A 61 -9.53 1.74 -12.55
CA ASN A 61 -10.98 1.85 -12.42
C ASN A 61 -11.49 3.27 -12.70
N ALA A 62 -12.75 3.40 -13.11
CA ALA A 62 -13.34 4.71 -13.43
C ALA A 62 -13.66 5.56 -12.18
N GLU A 63 -13.79 4.92 -11.02
CA GLU A 63 -14.03 5.56 -9.74
C GLU A 63 -13.18 4.91 -8.65
N ALA A 64 -12.93 5.64 -7.57
CA ALA A 64 -12.19 5.13 -6.43
C ALA A 64 -12.80 5.65 -5.12
N PRO A 65 -13.27 4.76 -4.23
CA PRO A 65 -13.67 5.14 -2.89
C PRO A 65 -12.43 5.40 -2.02
N LEU A 66 -12.53 6.39 -1.14
CA LEU A 66 -11.59 6.68 -0.08
C LEU A 66 -12.32 6.51 1.25
N SER A 67 -11.80 5.64 2.11
CA SER A 67 -12.28 5.46 3.48
C SER A 67 -11.09 5.46 4.42
N ILE A 68 -11.14 6.30 5.45
CA ILE A 68 -10.12 6.34 6.52
C ILE A 68 -10.85 6.38 7.86
N GLU A 69 -10.60 5.37 8.68
CA GLU A 69 -11.15 5.25 10.04
C GLU A 69 -10.38 6.15 11.00
N CYS A 70 -11.06 6.74 11.98
CA CYS A 70 -10.45 7.55 13.04
C CYS A 70 -9.42 8.58 12.52
N LEU A 71 -9.72 9.36 11.48
CA LEU A 71 -8.74 10.23 10.83
C LEU A 71 -8.18 11.29 11.80
N ILE A 72 -9.08 11.98 12.50
CA ILE A 72 -8.80 12.85 13.65
C ILE A 72 -9.80 12.49 14.74
N GLY A 73 -9.30 12.03 15.90
CA GLY A 73 -10.14 11.45 16.94
C GLY A 73 -10.89 10.20 16.46
N ASP A 74 -12.12 10.02 16.93
CA ASP A 74 -13.00 8.88 16.55
C ASP A 74 -13.89 9.18 15.33
N THR A 75 -13.47 10.10 14.45
CA THR A 75 -14.25 10.45 13.25
C THR A 75 -13.74 9.72 12.02
N ASP A 76 -14.63 8.93 11.43
CA ASP A 76 -14.39 8.25 10.16
C ASP A 76 -14.74 9.17 8.99
N VAL A 77 -13.86 9.22 7.99
CA VAL A 77 -14.09 9.97 6.77
C VAL A 77 -14.26 9.05 5.58
N ARG A 78 -15.22 9.41 4.72
CA ARG A 78 -15.48 8.71 3.46
C ARG A 78 -15.65 9.71 2.32
N GLY A 79 -15.11 9.36 1.17
CA GLY A 79 -15.22 10.11 -0.07
C GLY A 79 -15.19 9.17 -1.27
N ILE A 80 -15.65 9.67 -2.41
CA ILE A 80 -15.53 9.01 -3.70
C ILE A 80 -15.05 10.05 -4.68
N ILE A 81 -14.23 9.63 -5.63
CA ILE A 81 -13.80 10.48 -6.74
C ILE A 81 -13.81 9.66 -8.03
N THR A 82 -14.23 10.30 -9.11
CA THR A 82 -14.20 9.71 -10.45
C THR A 82 -12.89 10.06 -11.17
N ARG A 83 -12.53 9.25 -12.15
CA ARG A 83 -11.36 9.49 -13.00
C ARG A 83 -11.48 10.83 -13.72
N ASP A 84 -12.66 11.16 -14.23
CA ASP A 84 -12.90 12.40 -14.97
C ASP A 84 -12.72 13.64 -14.08
N GLU A 85 -13.22 13.60 -12.84
CA GLU A 85 -12.97 14.66 -11.85
C GLU A 85 -11.48 14.82 -11.54
N PHE A 86 -10.77 13.71 -11.33
CA PHE A 86 -9.33 13.74 -11.07
C PHE A 86 -8.52 14.30 -12.26
N GLU A 87 -8.87 13.91 -13.49
CA GLU A 87 -8.24 14.44 -14.71
C GLU A 87 -8.51 15.93 -14.89
N ASN A 88 -9.72 16.39 -14.58
CA ASN A 88 -10.08 17.82 -14.61
C ASN A 88 -9.29 18.63 -13.58
N LEU A 89 -9.21 18.14 -12.33
CA LEU A 89 -8.45 18.78 -11.26
C LEU A 89 -6.94 18.83 -11.57
N SER A 90 -6.43 17.85 -12.32
CA SER A 90 -5.00 17.74 -12.69
C SER A 90 -4.66 18.29 -14.08
N SER A 91 -5.62 18.93 -14.76
CA SER A 91 -5.46 19.53 -16.12
C SER A 91 -4.19 20.36 -16.27
N LYS A 92 -3.93 21.27 -15.33
CA LYS A 92 -2.71 22.12 -15.32
C LYS A 92 -1.40 21.32 -15.28
N LEU A 93 -1.39 20.18 -14.59
CA LEU A 93 -0.22 19.29 -14.58
C LEU A 93 -0.10 18.54 -15.89
N LEU A 94 -1.20 18.01 -16.42
CA LEU A 94 -1.25 17.27 -17.68
C LEU A 94 -0.77 18.11 -18.88
N GLU A 95 -1.05 19.42 -18.90
CA GLU A 95 -0.55 20.33 -19.93
C GLU A 95 0.97 20.50 -19.90
N ARG A 96 1.58 20.47 -18.71
CA ARG A 96 3.03 20.64 -18.54
C ARG A 96 3.84 19.41 -18.98
N VAL A 97 3.19 18.26 -19.17
CA VAL A 97 3.85 16.98 -19.51
C VAL A 97 4.47 16.99 -20.90
N THR A 98 3.93 17.77 -21.84
CA THR A 98 4.47 17.84 -23.21
C THR A 98 5.67 18.78 -23.33
N VAL A 99 5.87 19.68 -22.36
CA VAL A 99 6.98 20.64 -22.33
C VAL A 99 8.36 19.96 -22.44
N PRO A 100 8.71 18.96 -21.59
CA PRO A 100 10.02 18.31 -21.69
C PRO A 100 10.19 17.53 -23.00
N CYS A 101 9.12 16.94 -23.54
CA CYS A 101 9.16 16.27 -24.83
C CYS A 101 9.47 17.26 -25.97
N SER A 102 8.83 18.44 -25.97
CA SER A 102 9.08 19.48 -26.96
C SER A 102 10.51 20.02 -26.89
N MET A 103 11.04 20.23 -25.67
CA MET A 103 12.43 20.67 -25.47
C MET A 103 13.42 19.61 -25.96
N ALA A 104 13.20 18.33 -25.62
CA ALA A 104 14.06 17.23 -26.06
C ALA A 104 14.09 17.08 -27.59
N LEU A 105 12.95 17.19 -28.26
CA LEU A 105 12.89 17.19 -29.74
C LEU A 105 13.68 18.36 -30.34
N LYS A 106 13.51 19.56 -29.78
CA LYS A 106 14.25 20.75 -30.22
C LYS A 106 15.76 20.59 -30.04
N ASP A 107 16.21 20.09 -28.89
CA ASP A 107 17.63 19.97 -28.56
C ASP A 107 18.32 18.83 -29.32
N SER A 108 17.58 17.75 -29.63
CA SER A 108 18.09 16.66 -30.47
C SER A 108 18.12 16.98 -31.96
N GLY A 109 17.38 18.01 -32.40
CA GLY A 109 17.19 18.32 -33.81
C GLY A 109 16.33 17.29 -34.56
N LEU A 110 15.67 16.38 -33.83
CA LEU A 110 14.82 15.34 -34.40
C LEU A 110 13.37 15.79 -34.48
N THR A 111 12.68 15.24 -35.47
CA THR A 111 11.24 15.32 -35.64
C THR A 111 10.55 14.15 -34.95
N VAL A 112 9.25 14.30 -34.70
CA VAL A 112 8.42 13.26 -34.07
C VAL A 112 8.42 11.95 -34.87
N ASP A 113 8.52 12.04 -36.20
CA ASP A 113 8.44 10.89 -37.09
C ASP A 113 9.70 10.00 -37.02
N GLU A 114 10.86 10.61 -36.71
CA GLU A 114 12.15 9.94 -36.55
C GLU A 114 12.26 9.11 -35.25
N LEU A 115 11.34 9.27 -34.31
CA LEU A 115 11.32 8.50 -33.06
C LEU A 115 10.88 7.05 -33.32
N TYR A 116 11.76 6.07 -33.19
CA TYR A 116 11.39 4.66 -33.45
C TYR A 116 10.41 4.09 -32.41
N THR A 117 10.74 4.24 -31.12
CA THR A 117 9.96 3.72 -29.99
C THR A 117 9.88 4.76 -28.87
N ILE A 118 8.78 4.72 -28.11
CA ILE A 118 8.59 5.57 -26.93
C ILE A 118 8.33 4.63 -25.76
N GLU A 119 9.23 4.60 -24.79
CA GLU A 119 9.07 3.80 -23.58
C GLU A 119 8.68 4.70 -22.40
N LEU A 120 7.56 4.37 -21.76
CA LEU A 120 7.14 4.99 -20.50
C LEU A 120 7.70 4.19 -19.32
N VAL A 121 8.35 4.92 -18.42
CA VAL A 121 8.93 4.36 -17.19
C VAL A 121 8.40 5.15 -16.00
N GLY A 122 8.23 4.44 -14.87
CA GLY A 122 7.84 5.02 -13.60
C GLY A 122 6.34 4.92 -13.29
N SER A 123 6.01 4.92 -11.99
CA SER A 123 4.64 4.67 -11.50
C SER A 123 3.64 5.74 -11.93
N GLY A 124 4.06 7.01 -12.00
CA GLY A 124 3.22 8.12 -12.46
C GLY A 124 2.79 8.01 -13.92
N SER A 125 3.50 7.20 -14.72
CA SER A 125 3.17 7.00 -16.13
C SER A 125 1.88 6.18 -16.35
N HIS A 126 1.36 5.52 -15.31
CA HIS A 126 0.16 4.68 -15.40
C HIS A 126 -1.15 5.48 -15.46
N ILE A 127 -1.12 6.80 -15.24
CA ILE A 127 -2.31 7.64 -15.36
C ILE A 127 -2.77 7.66 -16.84
N PRO A 128 -4.00 7.21 -17.16
CA PRO A 128 -4.46 7.10 -18.55
C PRO A 128 -4.42 8.42 -19.34
N ALA A 129 -4.78 9.53 -18.70
CA ALA A 129 -4.72 10.87 -19.31
C ALA A 129 -3.31 11.25 -19.78
N LEU A 130 -2.28 10.82 -19.05
CA LEU A 130 -0.89 11.08 -19.39
C LEU A 130 -0.52 10.38 -20.70
N THR A 131 -0.86 9.09 -20.80
CA THR A 131 -0.62 8.32 -22.02
C THR A 131 -1.37 8.93 -23.20
N ARG A 132 -2.66 9.26 -23.04
CA ARG A 132 -3.44 9.92 -24.11
C ARG A 132 -2.81 11.23 -24.58
N LYS A 133 -2.36 12.08 -23.65
CA LYS A 133 -1.72 13.36 -23.97
C LYS A 133 -0.40 13.16 -24.73
N LEU A 134 0.42 12.19 -24.29
CA LEU A 134 1.68 11.86 -24.94
C LEU A 134 1.47 11.21 -26.32
N THR A 135 0.52 10.29 -26.47
CA THR A 135 0.16 9.70 -27.76
C THR A 135 -0.31 10.78 -28.74
N SER A 136 -1.14 11.74 -28.28
CA SER A 136 -1.59 12.86 -29.10
C SER A 136 -0.44 13.78 -29.53
N PHE A 137 0.53 14.03 -28.65
CA PHE A 137 1.68 14.89 -28.92
C PHE A 137 2.72 14.22 -29.83
N LEU A 138 3.05 12.95 -29.56
CA LEU A 138 4.10 12.19 -30.25
C LEU A 138 3.57 11.37 -31.44
N LYS A 139 2.25 11.36 -31.68
CA LYS A 139 1.58 10.63 -32.77
C LYS A 139 1.93 9.12 -32.83
N LYS A 140 2.46 8.57 -31.74
CA LYS A 140 2.88 7.17 -31.59
C LYS A 140 2.48 6.68 -30.21
N GLU A 141 2.06 5.42 -30.16
CA GLU A 141 1.65 4.74 -28.92
C GLU A 141 2.88 4.40 -28.05
N PRO A 142 2.95 4.89 -26.81
CA PRO A 142 4.02 4.54 -25.89
C PRO A 142 3.91 3.12 -25.34
N THR A 143 5.03 2.41 -25.25
CA THR A 143 5.15 1.06 -24.69
C THR A 143 5.70 1.10 -23.25
N ARG A 144 5.56 -0.01 -22.52
CA ARG A 144 6.04 -0.18 -21.12
C ARG A 144 6.84 -1.46 -20.94
N THR A 145 7.56 -1.86 -21.98
CA THR A 145 8.30 -3.13 -22.04
C THR A 145 9.33 -3.19 -20.91
N LEU A 146 10.02 -2.08 -20.65
CA LEU A 146 11.02 -1.99 -19.60
C LEU A 146 10.42 -2.23 -18.20
N THR A 147 9.25 -1.66 -17.94
CA THR A 147 8.55 -1.85 -16.65
C THR A 147 8.15 -3.31 -16.45
N ALA A 148 7.63 -3.97 -17.49
CA ALA A 148 7.26 -5.39 -17.42
C ALA A 148 8.47 -6.28 -17.13
N ILE A 149 9.61 -5.98 -17.77
CA ILE A 149 10.87 -6.68 -17.54
C ILE A 149 11.33 -6.51 -16.08
N THR A 150 11.38 -5.28 -15.57
CA THR A 150 11.76 -5.04 -14.16
C THR A 150 10.83 -5.77 -13.19
N MET A 151 9.52 -5.77 -13.47
CA MET A 151 8.55 -6.50 -12.65
C MET A 151 8.78 -8.02 -12.67
N SER A 152 9.16 -8.61 -13.80
CA SER A 152 9.48 -10.04 -13.87
C SER A 152 10.73 -10.40 -13.06
N TYR A 153 11.76 -9.55 -13.05
CA TYR A 153 12.96 -9.76 -12.25
C TYR A 153 12.70 -9.63 -10.75
N MET A 154 11.85 -8.66 -10.35
CA MET A 154 11.51 -8.43 -8.94
C MET A 154 10.41 -9.36 -8.40
N LYS A 155 9.70 -10.09 -9.26
CA LYS A 155 8.61 -10.99 -8.86
C LYS A 155 9.05 -12.05 -7.83
N PRO A 156 10.10 -12.84 -8.04
CA PRO A 156 10.52 -13.85 -7.07
C PRO A 156 10.95 -13.23 -5.73
N GLU A 157 11.67 -12.10 -5.75
CA GLU A 157 12.06 -11.39 -4.51
C GLU A 157 10.83 -10.90 -3.75
N ARG A 158 9.84 -10.33 -4.43
CA ARG A 158 8.58 -9.93 -3.79
C ARG A 158 7.81 -11.11 -3.20
N GLU A 159 7.74 -12.22 -3.92
CA GLU A 159 7.04 -13.42 -3.44
C GLU A 159 7.72 -13.96 -2.17
N ASN A 160 9.05 -13.98 -2.13
CA ASN A 160 9.81 -14.35 -0.95
C ASN A 160 9.57 -13.37 0.22
N MET A 161 9.64 -12.06 -0.03
CA MET A 161 9.37 -11.05 1.00
C MET A 161 7.95 -11.15 1.58
N LEU A 162 6.96 -11.45 0.73
CA LEU A 162 5.57 -11.65 1.16
C LEU A 162 5.46 -12.92 2.01
N ALA A 163 6.08 -14.03 1.59
CA ALA A 163 6.10 -15.27 2.35
C ALA A 163 6.78 -15.09 3.72
N GLU A 164 7.92 -14.40 3.78
CA GLU A 164 8.61 -14.06 5.04
C GLU A 164 7.72 -13.20 5.96
N GLN A 165 6.99 -12.24 5.38
CA GLN A 165 6.07 -11.39 6.13
C GLN A 165 4.87 -12.19 6.67
N ASP A 166 4.34 -13.13 5.91
CA ASP A 166 3.24 -14.01 6.33
C ASP A 166 3.70 -14.93 7.48
N ILE A 167 4.88 -15.54 7.38
CA ILE A 167 5.48 -16.34 8.47
C ILE A 167 5.62 -15.49 9.74
N LYS A 168 6.18 -14.28 9.62
CA LYS A 168 6.30 -13.34 10.74
C LYS A 168 4.95 -12.95 11.33
N GLY A 169 3.94 -12.76 10.48
CA GLY A 169 2.55 -12.48 10.88
C GLY A 169 1.95 -13.61 11.69
N GLN A 170 2.16 -14.86 11.28
CA GLN A 170 1.68 -16.05 12.00
C GLN A 170 2.40 -16.25 13.33
N ARG A 171 3.72 -16.06 13.36
CA ARG A 171 4.49 -16.07 14.61
C ARG A 171 3.95 -15.03 15.60
N ASN A 172 3.70 -13.80 15.13
CA ASN A 172 3.12 -12.74 15.96
C ASN A 172 1.72 -13.10 16.46
N ALA A 173 0.88 -13.74 15.63
CA ALA A 173 -0.45 -14.20 16.03
C ALA A 173 -0.38 -15.28 17.13
N LEU A 174 0.59 -16.20 17.03
CA LEU A 174 0.83 -17.24 18.04
C LEU A 174 1.35 -16.63 19.35
N VAL A 175 2.34 -15.75 19.28
CA VAL A 175 2.86 -15.00 20.45
C VAL A 175 1.73 -14.26 21.15
N PHE A 176 0.90 -13.54 20.40
CA PHE A 176 -0.27 -12.85 20.94
C PHE A 176 -1.23 -13.81 21.63
N PHE A 177 -1.55 -14.95 21.00
CA PHE A 177 -2.43 -15.97 21.57
C PHE A 177 -1.91 -16.53 22.89
N VAL A 178 -0.59 -16.82 22.98
CA VAL A 178 0.04 -17.32 24.21
C VAL A 178 -0.10 -16.31 25.34
N HIS A 179 0.23 -15.03 25.08
CA HIS A 179 0.12 -13.97 26.08
C HIS A 179 -1.32 -13.70 26.50
N ASP A 180 -2.25 -13.61 25.55
CA ASP A 180 -3.68 -13.38 25.82
C ASP A 180 -4.29 -14.53 26.64
N THR A 181 -3.97 -15.77 26.29
CA THR A 181 -4.47 -16.96 27.01
C THR A 181 -3.93 -17.01 28.44
N ARG A 182 -2.62 -16.74 28.64
CA ARG A 182 -2.02 -16.63 29.99
C ARG A 182 -2.71 -15.56 30.82
N PHE A 183 -2.93 -14.39 30.25
CA PHE A 183 -3.59 -13.28 30.92
C PHE A 183 -5.00 -13.68 31.37
N LYS A 184 -5.78 -14.31 30.48
CA LYS A 184 -7.14 -14.77 30.78
C LYS A 184 -7.19 -15.87 31.84
N LEU A 185 -6.26 -16.83 31.81
CA LEU A 185 -6.15 -17.90 32.83
C LEU A 185 -5.83 -17.35 34.23
N CYS A 186 -5.00 -16.31 34.32
CA CYS A 186 -4.65 -15.67 35.59
C CYS A 186 -5.73 -14.70 36.09
N GLY A 187 -6.53 -14.13 35.20
CA GLY A 187 -7.61 -13.19 35.51
C GLY A 187 -9.00 -13.82 35.44
N THR A 188 -9.64 -13.68 34.27
CA THR A 188 -11.06 -13.95 34.04
C THR A 188 -11.47 -15.42 34.24
N TYR A 189 -10.62 -16.36 33.84
CA TYR A 189 -10.91 -17.80 33.90
C TYR A 189 -10.45 -18.46 35.20
N LYS A 190 -9.85 -17.69 36.13
CA LYS A 190 -9.31 -18.21 37.38
C LYS A 190 -10.33 -18.97 38.23
N SER A 191 -11.61 -18.58 38.18
CA SER A 191 -12.70 -19.20 38.95
C SER A 191 -13.43 -20.33 38.21
N PHE A 192 -13.14 -20.54 36.93
CA PHE A 192 -13.88 -21.46 36.05
C PHE A 192 -13.05 -22.66 35.60
N VAL A 193 -11.75 -22.68 35.90
CA VAL A 193 -10.81 -23.73 35.47
C VAL A 193 -10.33 -24.49 36.69
N THR A 194 -10.30 -25.82 36.61
CA THR A 194 -9.75 -26.64 37.70
C THR A 194 -8.24 -26.48 37.80
N ASP A 195 -7.66 -26.69 38.99
CA ASP A 195 -6.21 -26.55 39.17
C ASP A 195 -5.42 -27.48 38.22
N THR A 196 -5.96 -28.66 37.91
CA THR A 196 -5.39 -29.63 36.98
C THR A 196 -5.38 -29.12 35.53
N GLU A 197 -6.50 -28.59 35.03
CA GLU A 197 -6.59 -28.04 33.67
C GLU A 197 -5.72 -26.79 33.53
N LYS A 198 -5.63 -25.98 34.58
CA LYS A 198 -4.80 -24.78 34.62
C LYS A 198 -3.31 -25.13 34.52
N GLU A 199 -2.85 -26.15 35.23
CA GLU A 199 -1.48 -26.64 35.12
C GLU A 199 -1.18 -27.17 33.71
N GLU A 200 -2.08 -27.95 33.11
CA GLU A 200 -1.93 -28.49 31.77
C GLU A 200 -1.82 -27.39 30.70
N ILE A 201 -2.72 -26.40 30.74
CA ILE A 201 -2.70 -25.30 29.78
C ILE A 201 -1.46 -24.41 30.01
N THR A 202 -1.07 -24.16 31.26
CA THR A 202 0.12 -23.34 31.57
C THR A 202 1.40 -24.01 31.10
N ASN A 203 1.51 -25.33 31.25
CA ASN A 203 2.65 -26.10 30.76
C ASN A 203 2.74 -26.07 29.23
N ASN A 204 1.61 -26.28 28.53
CA ASN A 204 1.57 -26.18 27.07
C ASN A 204 1.96 -24.78 26.57
N LEU A 205 1.50 -23.72 27.24
CA LEU A 205 1.88 -22.33 26.92
C LEU A 205 3.38 -22.08 27.16
N GLN A 206 3.97 -22.64 28.22
CA GLN A 206 5.41 -22.52 28.48
C GLN A 206 6.24 -23.28 27.44
N ILE A 207 5.81 -24.47 27.02
CA ILE A 207 6.47 -25.25 25.97
C ILE A 207 6.49 -24.47 24.66
N THR A 208 5.36 -23.89 24.26
CA THR A 208 5.29 -23.08 23.04
C THR A 208 6.11 -21.79 23.16
N GLU A 209 6.16 -21.14 24.32
CA GLU A 209 6.98 -19.95 24.53
C GLU A 209 8.48 -20.27 24.46
N ASN A 210 8.91 -21.39 25.03
CA ASN A 210 10.31 -21.83 24.94
C ASN A 210 10.69 -22.12 23.48
N TRP A 211 9.84 -22.86 22.77
CA TRP A 211 10.01 -23.14 21.34
C TRP A 211 10.12 -21.86 20.49
N LEU A 212 9.24 -20.87 20.75
CA LEU A 212 9.29 -19.56 20.08
C LEU A 212 10.56 -18.73 20.36
N ASN A 213 11.24 -18.97 21.47
CA ASN A 213 12.45 -18.26 21.87
C ASN A 213 13.75 -18.96 21.40
N GLU A 214 13.70 -20.27 21.18
CA GLU A 214 14.85 -21.08 20.75
C GLU A 214 15.02 -21.08 19.22
N ASP A 215 13.92 -21.06 18.45
CA ASP A 215 13.97 -21.16 16.98
C ASP A 215 13.66 -19.81 16.30
N SER A 216 14.71 -19.08 15.93
CA SER A 216 14.56 -17.75 15.33
C SER A 216 14.54 -17.69 13.79
N ASP A 217 15.03 -18.72 13.08
CA ASP A 217 15.33 -18.56 11.64
C ASP A 217 14.91 -19.70 10.67
N ASN A 218 14.36 -20.85 11.11
CA ASN A 218 14.20 -22.04 10.22
C ASN A 218 12.80 -22.66 10.10
N GLU A 219 11.75 -22.05 10.63
CA GLU A 219 10.44 -22.69 10.69
C GLU A 219 9.48 -22.28 9.57
N SER A 220 8.64 -23.23 9.18
CA SER A 220 7.70 -23.06 8.08
C SER A 220 6.35 -22.50 8.55
N GLU A 221 5.60 -21.93 7.60
CA GLU A 221 4.22 -21.47 7.81
C GLU A 221 3.30 -22.55 8.41
N GLN A 222 3.56 -23.82 8.09
CA GLN A 222 2.75 -24.95 8.55
C GLN A 222 2.96 -25.24 10.04
N ASP A 223 4.15 -24.96 10.57
CA ASP A 223 4.52 -25.24 11.95
C ASP A 223 3.81 -24.27 12.91
N TYR A 224 3.82 -22.96 12.59
CA TYR A 224 3.10 -21.96 13.40
C TYR A 224 1.58 -22.14 13.37
N THR A 225 1.01 -22.45 12.20
CA THR A 225 -0.44 -22.66 12.08
C THR A 225 -0.91 -23.96 12.71
N GLY A 226 -0.10 -25.02 12.65
CA GLY A 226 -0.34 -26.30 13.33
C GLY A 226 -0.35 -26.12 14.85
N THR A 227 0.72 -25.55 15.41
CA THR A 227 0.85 -25.29 16.85
C THR A 227 -0.27 -24.39 17.38
N LEU A 228 -0.68 -23.37 16.61
CA LEU A 228 -1.83 -22.53 16.97
C LEU A 228 -3.16 -23.31 17.01
N LYS A 229 -3.38 -24.26 16.09
CA LYS A 229 -4.59 -25.11 16.10
C LYS A 229 -4.59 -26.05 17.30
N ASP A 230 -3.45 -26.65 17.62
CA ASP A 230 -3.33 -27.55 18.77
C ASP A 230 -3.55 -26.81 20.09
N LEU A 231 -2.94 -25.63 20.26
CA LEU A 231 -3.16 -24.77 21.42
C LEU A 231 -4.62 -24.32 21.56
N LYS A 232 -5.28 -23.99 20.44
CA LYS A 232 -6.72 -23.67 20.44
C LYS A 232 -7.59 -24.86 20.83
N ARG A 233 -7.20 -26.08 20.46
CA ARG A 233 -7.92 -27.31 20.86
C ARG A 233 -7.81 -27.54 22.36
N VAL A 234 -6.62 -27.37 22.94
CA VAL A 234 -6.38 -27.56 24.37
C VAL A 234 -7.05 -26.46 25.21
N SER A 235 -6.93 -25.20 24.79
CA SER A 235 -7.56 -24.06 25.49
C SER A 235 -9.07 -23.91 25.24
N GLY A 236 -9.59 -24.44 24.12
CA GLY A 236 -11.01 -24.48 23.77
C GLY A 236 -11.86 -25.32 24.72
N ILE A 237 -11.22 -26.17 25.52
CA ILE A 237 -11.87 -26.93 26.60
C ILE A 237 -12.40 -25.99 27.70
N CYS A 238 -11.84 -24.78 27.85
CA CYS A 238 -12.29 -23.78 28.83
C CYS A 238 -13.31 -22.75 28.28
N TYR A 239 -13.75 -22.87 27.02
CA TYR A 239 -14.70 -21.94 26.40
C TYR A 239 -16.17 -22.39 26.50
N PHE A 240 -16.47 -23.50 27.19
CA PHE A 240 -17.81 -24.00 27.49
C PHE A 240 -18.14 -23.92 28.97
#